data_AF-A0A4Y3IKE7-F1
#
_entry.id   AF-A0A4Y3IKE7-F1
#
_cell.length_a   1.000
_cell.length_b   1.000
_cell.length_c   1.000
_cell.angle_alpha   90.00
_cell.angle_beta   90.00
_cell.angle_gamma   90.00
#
_symmetry.space_group_name_H-M   'P 1'
#
loop_
_entity.id
_entity.type
_entity.pdbx_description
1 polymer ?
#
loop_
_entity_poly.entity_id
_entity_poly.type
_entity_poly.pdbx_seq_one_letter_code
_entity_poly.pdbx_strand_id
1 'polypeptide(L)'
;MKASKTAIAVAISSAFLFGCDFDIGDENNETTPPPEVTPPPSEVYSIENIYWDMVSDTTALSLSGTQPYLFANDEEGTRALSIYTGDVANGYTFESSSYSAEEEGSVSFDGNQCTYTVADSVLDMLCTKGGVATTYSGTEIEDEDVIEALENATDGKPTTVEEVNAAIASAQDGDTIGLSASGTFDTGIIELNKEVTIDGAGLAKITGDTCIDIQVAGAGVQNLIFENEQITTCYENRNTDENPTGTTAAGNSDNESGVIVIGQFGKDEDKPVVLENLTFNAANITKDDIGPKKASWLFSRGYFTLNDSEFINLSGSFQNNAIRINCSSVNARYNSSITNNEFTIASGGSEVGGIKVGDSSSGKIKVGSNQDCNMRIEQNTFNGYKTLQSYDNGDDFQQTAIHAWLEAVVTDSGKENILK
;
A
#
# COMPACT_ATOMS: atom_id res chain seq x y z
N MET A 1 -29.14 15.14 17.14
CA MET A 1 -29.25 14.03 18.12
C MET A 1 -27.84 13.48 18.28
N LYS A 2 -27.20 13.75 19.42
CA LYS A 2 -25.85 13.28 19.76
C LYS A 2 -25.96 11.86 20.32
N ALA A 3 -25.18 10.92 19.79
CA ALA A 3 -24.98 9.61 20.42
C ALA A 3 -23.72 9.70 21.30
N SER A 4 -23.92 9.38 22.57
CA SER A 4 -22.96 9.46 23.68
C SER A 4 -22.00 8.27 23.67
N LYS A 5 -20.69 8.53 23.76
CA LYS A 5 -19.71 7.50 24.16
C LYS A 5 -19.90 7.18 25.66
N THR A 6 -19.81 5.90 26.00
CA THR A 6 -20.03 5.37 27.36
C THR A 6 -18.69 5.32 28.09
N ALA A 7 -18.57 6.01 29.22
CA ALA A 7 -17.45 5.89 30.15
C ALA A 7 -17.73 4.75 31.15
N ILE A 8 -16.81 3.81 31.29
CA ILE A 8 -16.81 2.81 32.36
C ILE A 8 -16.04 3.39 33.54
N ALA A 9 -16.76 3.80 34.58
CA ALA A 9 -16.18 4.18 35.86
C ALA A 9 -16.09 2.94 36.76
N VAL A 10 -14.87 2.54 37.14
CA VAL A 10 -14.64 1.51 38.16
C VAL A 10 -14.44 2.22 39.50
N ALA A 11 -15.39 2.03 40.42
CA ALA A 11 -15.35 2.56 41.77
C ALA A 11 -14.53 1.65 42.69
N ILE A 12 -13.41 2.13 43.22
CA ILE A 12 -12.67 1.48 44.31
C ILE A 12 -13.21 2.05 45.63
N SER A 13 -14.05 1.30 46.32
CA SER A 13 -14.50 1.67 47.67
C SER A 13 -13.45 1.29 48.70
N SER A 14 -12.89 2.29 49.37
CA SER A 14 -12.10 2.14 50.58
C SER A 14 -13.03 2.14 51.80
N ALA A 15 -12.98 1.07 52.60
CA ALA A 15 -13.52 1.06 53.95
C ALA A 15 -12.60 0.27 54.88
N PHE A 16 -11.71 1.01 55.55
CA PHE A 16 -11.03 0.59 56.77
C PHE A 16 -12.04 0.60 57.93
N LEU A 17 -12.17 -0.52 58.67
CA LEU A 17 -12.59 -0.51 60.07
C LEU A 17 -11.79 -1.57 60.85
N PHE A 18 -11.05 -1.07 61.85
CA PHE A 18 -10.35 -1.83 62.88
C PHE A 18 -11.32 -2.46 63.90
N GLY A 19 -10.96 -3.60 64.49
CA GLY A 19 -11.58 -4.08 65.73
C GLY A 19 -11.30 -5.53 66.15
N CYS A 20 -10.24 -5.72 66.93
CA CYS A 20 -10.04 -6.66 68.06
C CYS A 20 -10.36 -8.17 67.94
N ASP A 21 -9.28 -8.96 68.00
CA ASP A 21 -8.98 -10.04 68.98
C ASP A 21 -9.99 -11.19 69.20
N PHE A 22 -9.68 -12.36 68.61
CA PHE A 22 -9.97 -13.67 69.18
C PHE A 22 -8.91 -14.68 68.74
N ASP A 23 -7.99 -14.95 69.66
CA ASP A 23 -7.03 -16.06 69.67
C ASP A 23 -7.73 -17.43 69.85
N ILE A 24 -7.24 -18.47 69.15
CA ILE A 24 -7.12 -19.90 69.53
C ILE A 24 -6.75 -20.70 68.26
N GLY A 25 -5.60 -21.38 68.28
CA GLY A 25 -5.38 -22.60 67.50
C GLY A 25 -3.96 -22.81 66.98
N ASP A 26 -3.16 -23.50 67.79
CA ASP A 26 -1.84 -24.06 67.47
C ASP A 26 -1.82 -24.96 66.21
N GLU A 27 -0.60 -25.09 65.66
CA GLU A 27 -0.11 -26.12 64.73
C GLU A 27 -0.29 -25.84 63.21
N ASN A 28 0.72 -25.25 62.58
CA ASN A 28 1.53 -25.93 61.56
C ASN A 28 2.67 -25.04 61.02
N ASN A 29 3.83 -25.68 60.91
CA ASN A 29 5.11 -25.11 60.50
C ASN A 29 5.21 -25.05 58.97
N GLU A 30 4.87 -23.92 58.34
CA GLU A 30 5.24 -23.64 56.95
C GLU A 30 5.81 -22.22 56.83
N THR A 31 7.08 -22.15 56.41
CA THR A 31 7.78 -20.91 56.06
C THR A 31 7.22 -20.36 54.75
N THR A 32 6.36 -19.35 54.83
CA THR A 32 5.99 -18.54 53.67
C THR A 32 7.18 -17.67 53.22
N PRO A 33 7.49 -17.63 51.90
CA PRO A 33 8.45 -16.67 51.37
C PRO A 33 7.91 -15.23 51.53
N PRO A 34 8.78 -14.21 51.54
CA PRO A 34 8.31 -12.83 51.56
C PRO A 34 7.47 -12.56 50.30
N PRO A 35 6.43 -11.71 50.38
CA PRO A 35 5.64 -11.37 49.21
C PRO A 35 6.56 -10.78 48.15
N GLU A 36 6.56 -11.41 46.98
CA GLU A 36 7.20 -10.92 45.78
C GLU A 36 6.56 -9.57 45.45
N VAL A 37 7.32 -8.49 45.65
CA VAL A 37 6.92 -7.15 45.22
C VAL A 37 7.11 -7.17 43.70
N THR A 38 6.10 -7.63 42.97
CA THR A 38 6.02 -7.33 41.54
C THR A 38 5.89 -5.82 41.43
N PRO A 39 6.87 -5.11 40.82
CA PRO A 39 6.67 -3.71 40.49
C PRO A 39 5.38 -3.60 39.66
N PRO A 40 4.60 -2.51 39.80
CA PRO A 40 3.47 -2.29 38.90
C PRO A 40 3.99 -2.43 37.46
N PRO A 41 3.22 -3.04 36.54
CA PRO A 41 3.61 -3.04 35.14
C PRO A 41 3.88 -1.58 34.76
N SER A 42 5.12 -1.27 34.39
CA SER A 42 5.41 -0.01 33.74
C SER A 42 4.53 0.00 32.51
N GLU A 43 3.56 0.91 32.46
CA GLU A 43 2.84 1.16 31.21
C GLU A 43 3.91 1.55 30.20
N VAL A 44 4.20 0.64 29.27
CA VAL A 44 5.12 0.89 28.18
C VAL A 44 4.36 1.81 27.24
N TYR A 45 4.71 3.09 27.25
CA TYR A 45 4.15 4.06 26.32
C TYR A 45 4.79 3.83 24.95
N SER A 46 3.96 3.58 23.93
CA SER A 46 4.38 3.56 22.53
C SER A 46 4.62 4.99 22.04
N ILE A 47 5.59 5.17 21.14
CA ILE A 47 5.82 6.43 20.42
C ILE A 47 4.73 6.70 19.37
N GLU A 48 3.98 5.66 18.96
CA GLU A 48 3.07 5.69 17.84
C GLU A 48 1.70 6.30 18.21
N ASN A 49 1.08 7.00 17.26
CA ASN A 49 -0.22 7.68 17.37
C ASN A 49 -0.28 8.76 18.46
N ILE A 50 0.88 9.36 18.76
CA ILE A 50 1.04 10.49 19.69
C ILE A 50 1.72 11.64 18.97
N TYR A 51 1.27 12.87 19.24
CA TYR A 51 1.89 14.10 18.77
C TYR A 51 3.02 14.53 19.71
N TRP A 52 4.21 14.70 19.16
CA TRP A 52 5.42 15.05 19.91
C TRP A 52 5.92 16.44 19.53
N ASP A 53 6.15 17.31 20.51
CA ASP A 53 6.92 18.54 20.33
C ASP A 53 8.41 18.23 20.51
N MET A 54 9.11 18.00 19.40
CA MET A 54 10.50 17.53 19.39
C MET A 54 11.49 18.69 19.41
N VAL A 55 12.56 18.53 20.21
CA VAL A 55 13.69 19.46 20.34
C VAL A 55 14.99 18.69 20.09
N SER A 56 15.93 19.30 19.36
CA SER A 56 17.27 18.73 19.13
C SER A 56 18.34 19.56 19.85
N ASP A 57 19.33 18.87 20.44
CA ASP A 57 20.35 19.48 21.31
C ASP A 57 21.67 19.79 20.58
N THR A 58 21.78 19.52 19.27
CA THR A 58 23.01 19.72 18.49
C THR A 58 22.86 20.77 17.41
N THR A 59 23.71 21.80 17.51
CA THR A 59 23.90 22.88 16.54
C THR A 59 24.05 22.39 15.08
N ALA A 60 23.18 22.95 14.22
CA ALA A 60 23.23 23.04 12.74
C ALA A 60 22.68 21.87 11.90
N LEU A 61 21.37 21.64 12.02
CA LEU A 61 20.41 21.85 10.93
C LEU A 61 19.30 22.76 11.48
N SER A 62 18.85 23.77 10.76
CA SER A 62 17.85 24.72 11.28
C SER A 62 16.46 24.08 11.35
N LEU A 63 16.07 23.58 12.53
CA LEU A 63 14.69 23.22 12.86
C LEU A 63 14.21 24.26 13.88
N SER A 64 13.66 25.37 13.38
CA SER A 64 13.22 26.48 14.22
C SER A 64 11.81 26.23 14.74
N GLY A 65 11.71 25.99 16.06
CA GLY A 65 10.56 26.28 16.94
C GLY A 65 9.17 25.78 16.50
N THR A 66 8.61 24.84 17.26
CA THR A 66 7.28 24.23 17.11
C THR A 66 7.07 23.50 15.78
N GLN A 67 7.82 22.42 15.56
CA GLN A 67 7.48 21.42 14.55
C GLN A 67 6.99 20.17 15.27
N PRO A 68 5.66 20.01 15.44
CA PRO A 68 5.11 18.75 15.92
C PRO A 68 5.50 17.58 15.00
N TYR A 69 5.64 16.40 15.58
CA TYR A 69 5.88 15.15 14.88
C TYR A 69 4.77 14.16 15.25
N LEU A 70 4.29 13.39 14.27
CA LEU A 70 3.41 12.26 14.49
C LEU A 70 4.05 11.01 13.89
N PHE A 71 4.37 10.04 14.75
CA PHE A 71 4.68 8.68 14.31
C PHE A 71 3.37 7.92 14.25
N ALA A 72 2.75 7.79 13.09
CA ALA A 72 1.50 7.05 12.93
C ALA A 72 1.77 5.56 12.70
N ASN A 73 0.93 4.71 13.28
CA ASN A 73 0.86 3.29 12.96
C ASN A 73 -0.60 2.85 12.95
N ASP A 74 -1.08 2.31 11.83
CA ASP A 74 -2.42 1.73 11.75
C ASP A 74 -2.47 0.28 12.27
N GLU A 75 -3.67 -0.26 12.48
CA GLU A 75 -3.86 -1.64 12.93
C GLU A 75 -3.29 -2.68 11.94
N GLU A 76 -2.99 -2.25 10.72
CA GLU A 76 -2.47 -3.05 9.60
C GLU A 76 -0.95 -2.99 9.48
N GLY A 77 -0.27 -2.16 10.30
CA GLY A 77 1.18 -2.03 10.35
C GLY A 77 1.79 -1.00 9.39
N THR A 78 0.97 -0.16 8.75
CA THR A 78 1.43 0.95 7.91
C THR A 78 1.97 2.06 8.78
N ARG A 79 3.22 2.44 8.54
CA ARG A 79 3.98 3.37 9.37
C ARG A 79 4.33 4.65 8.63
N ALA A 80 3.80 5.77 9.12
CA ALA A 80 4.02 7.09 8.54
C ALA A 80 4.52 8.09 9.59
N LEU A 81 5.53 8.85 9.22
CA LEU A 81 6.03 9.99 9.99
C LEU A 81 5.52 11.27 9.33
N SER A 82 4.73 12.05 10.08
CA SER A 82 4.31 13.38 9.68
C SER A 82 5.11 14.44 10.43
N ILE A 83 5.72 15.37 9.69
CA ILE A 83 6.47 16.51 10.23
C ILE A 83 5.67 17.77 9.93
N TYR A 84 5.20 18.45 10.98
CA TYR A 84 4.33 19.60 10.85
C TYR A 84 5.12 20.91 10.84
N THR A 85 4.66 21.87 10.05
CA THR A 85 5.18 23.24 10.00
C THR A 85 4.01 24.21 10.01
N GLY A 86 4.06 25.23 10.87
CA GLY A 86 2.99 26.21 11.03
C GLY A 86 2.71 26.52 12.49
N ASP A 87 1.54 27.11 12.75
CA ASP A 87 1.05 27.38 14.09
C ASP A 87 -0.49 27.40 14.11
N VAL A 88 -1.10 27.39 15.30
CA VAL A 88 -2.56 27.42 15.47
C VAL A 88 -3.21 28.64 14.82
N ALA A 89 -2.53 29.78 14.74
CA ALA A 89 -3.08 31.02 14.17
C ALA A 89 -3.09 31.02 12.62
N ASN A 90 -2.11 30.36 12.01
CA ASN A 90 -1.89 30.34 10.57
C ASN A 90 -2.26 29.00 9.91
N GLY A 91 -2.58 27.98 10.69
CA GLY A 91 -2.76 26.61 10.25
C GLY A 91 -1.43 25.87 10.12
N TYR A 92 -1.50 24.55 10.19
CA TYR A 92 -0.35 23.66 9.96
C TYR A 92 -0.41 23.06 8.56
N THR A 93 0.77 22.85 7.98
CA THR A 93 0.99 21.95 6.85
C THR A 93 1.96 20.85 7.28
N PHE A 94 1.94 19.69 6.62
CA PHE A 94 2.88 18.62 6.97
C PHE A 94 3.59 18.00 5.77
N GLU A 95 4.70 17.33 6.03
CA GLU A 95 5.32 16.39 5.11
C GLU A 95 5.22 14.99 5.69
N SER A 96 4.81 14.02 4.87
CA SER A 96 4.69 12.61 5.23
C SER A 96 5.82 11.79 4.61
N SER A 97 6.35 10.84 5.39
CA SER A 97 7.37 9.88 4.97
C SER A 97 7.13 8.53 5.63
N SER A 98 7.54 7.43 5.01
CA SER A 98 7.47 6.11 5.66
C SER A 98 8.62 5.92 6.66
N TYR A 99 8.40 5.11 7.69
CA TYR A 99 9.44 4.70 8.63
C TYR A 99 9.33 3.20 8.95
N SER A 100 10.40 2.62 9.51
CA SER A 100 10.41 1.24 10.00
C SER A 100 10.76 1.19 11.49
N ALA A 101 10.13 0.26 12.21
CA ALA A 101 10.45 -0.04 13.60
C ALA A 101 10.47 -1.56 13.80
N GLU A 102 11.65 -2.13 14.01
CA GLU A 102 11.82 -3.59 14.11
C GLU A 102 11.27 -4.14 15.43
N GLU A 103 11.35 -3.36 16.50
CA GLU A 103 10.86 -3.67 17.83
C GLU A 103 10.57 -2.37 18.61
N GLU A 104 9.80 -2.49 19.70
CA GLU A 104 9.55 -1.38 20.62
C GLU A 104 10.88 -0.77 21.10
N GLY A 105 10.97 0.56 21.07
CA GLY A 105 12.20 1.28 21.40
C GLY A 105 13.22 1.39 20.27
N SER A 106 12.90 1.01 19.03
CA SER A 106 13.73 1.26 17.85
C SER A 106 12.93 1.83 16.68
N VAL A 107 13.46 2.85 15.99
CA VAL A 107 12.84 3.48 14.82
C VAL A 107 13.89 3.98 13.82
N SER A 108 13.63 3.84 12.52
CA SER A 108 14.42 4.51 11.48
C SER A 108 13.88 5.93 11.27
N PHE A 109 14.66 6.93 11.69
CA PHE A 109 14.31 8.35 11.56
C PHE A 109 15.42 9.11 10.81
N ASP A 110 15.05 9.91 9.80
CA ASP A 110 15.99 10.66 8.94
C ASP A 110 17.07 9.75 8.30
N GLY A 111 16.68 8.52 7.92
CA GLY A 111 17.57 7.51 7.34
C GLY A 111 18.60 6.92 8.32
N ASN A 112 18.46 7.17 9.63
CA ASN A 112 19.31 6.61 10.67
C ASN A 112 18.51 5.72 11.59
N GLN A 113 19.09 4.60 12.01
CA GLN A 113 18.51 3.81 13.09
C GLN A 113 18.68 4.57 14.41
N CYS A 114 17.57 4.73 15.11
CA CYS A 114 17.46 5.38 16.39
C CYS A 114 16.87 4.43 17.42
N THR A 115 17.38 4.48 18.64
CA THR A 115 16.72 3.86 19.79
C THR A 115 15.94 4.93 20.53
N TYR A 116 14.75 4.62 21.03
CA TYR A 116 13.94 5.53 21.79
C TYR A 116 13.46 4.95 23.13
N THR A 117 13.16 5.82 24.07
CA THR A 117 12.49 5.50 25.33
C THR A 117 11.40 6.51 25.60
N VAL A 118 10.23 6.05 26.02
CA VAL A 118 9.14 6.92 26.47
C VAL A 118 8.91 6.71 27.97
N ALA A 119 8.96 7.79 28.74
CA ALA A 119 8.67 7.79 30.17
C ALA A 119 8.01 9.11 30.57
N ASP A 120 6.94 9.05 31.37
CA ASP A 120 6.23 10.23 31.88
C ASP A 120 5.88 11.26 30.77
N SER A 121 5.37 10.79 29.63
CA SER A 121 5.04 11.61 28.44
C SER A 121 6.23 12.39 27.84
N VAL A 122 7.44 11.92 28.11
CA VAL A 122 8.68 12.39 27.50
C VAL A 122 9.27 11.30 26.62
N LEU A 123 9.57 11.65 25.38
CA LEU A 123 10.25 10.82 24.41
C LEU A 123 11.73 11.20 24.38
N ASP A 124 12.63 10.25 24.59
CA ASP A 124 14.07 10.43 24.37
C ASP A 124 14.50 9.52 23.20
N MET A 125 15.16 10.09 22.19
CA MET A 125 15.68 9.34 21.05
C MET A 125 17.19 9.54 20.89
N LEU A 126 17.90 8.46 20.58
CA LEU A 126 19.31 8.44 20.26
C LEU A 126 19.54 7.87 18.87
N CYS A 127 19.95 8.72 17.93
CA CYS A 127 20.24 8.36 16.55
C CYS A 127 21.74 8.40 16.27
N THR A 128 22.22 7.59 15.31
CA THR A 128 23.61 7.70 14.83
C THR A 128 23.64 8.30 13.43
N LYS A 129 24.01 9.57 13.31
CA LYS A 129 24.11 10.27 12.01
C LYS A 129 25.58 10.53 11.65
N GLY A 130 26.05 9.95 10.54
CA GLY A 130 27.44 10.11 10.10
C GLY A 130 28.50 9.63 11.11
N GLY A 131 28.17 8.64 11.93
CA GLY A 131 29.03 8.11 12.99
C GLY A 131 29.06 8.94 14.28
N VAL A 132 28.22 9.98 14.37
CA VAL A 132 28.06 10.81 15.57
C VAL A 132 26.70 10.50 16.20
N ALA A 133 26.69 10.33 17.51
CA ALA A 133 25.46 10.19 18.28
C ALA A 133 24.73 11.54 18.36
N THR A 134 23.48 11.57 17.92
CA THR A 134 22.59 12.73 17.96
C THR A 134 21.39 12.38 18.83
N THR A 135 21.10 13.24 19.81
CA THR A 135 19.96 13.07 20.71
C THR A 135 18.81 13.99 20.31
N TYR A 136 17.60 13.45 20.38
CA TYR A 136 16.36 14.20 20.27
C TYR A 136 15.53 13.94 21.53
N SER A 137 14.78 14.94 21.96
CA SER A 137 13.83 14.81 23.07
C SER A 137 12.48 15.40 22.64
N GLY A 138 11.39 14.76 22.98
CA GLY A 138 10.03 15.22 22.70
C GLY A 138 9.19 15.27 23.97
N THR A 139 8.26 16.20 24.03
CA THR A 139 7.16 16.16 25.01
C THR A 139 5.86 15.89 24.27
N GLU A 140 5.00 15.04 24.85
CA GLU A 140 3.65 14.81 24.33
C GLU A 140 2.86 16.12 24.28
N ILE A 141 2.18 16.35 23.17
CA ILE A 141 1.26 17.48 23.00
C ILE A 141 -0.12 17.03 23.47
N GLU A 142 -0.57 17.56 24.61
CA GLU A 142 -1.89 17.28 25.20
C GLU A 142 -2.92 18.40 24.95
N ASP A 143 -2.52 19.51 24.34
CA ASP A 143 -3.39 20.67 24.10
C ASP A 143 -4.41 20.34 22.98
N GLU A 144 -5.69 20.20 23.35
CA GLU A 144 -6.77 19.83 22.43
C GLU A 144 -6.91 20.81 21.23
N ASP A 145 -6.66 22.12 21.42
CA ASP A 145 -6.76 23.10 20.34
C ASP A 145 -5.60 22.92 19.33
N VAL A 146 -4.41 22.56 19.83
CA VAL A 146 -3.25 22.25 18.99
C VAL A 146 -3.46 20.93 18.25
N ILE A 147 -3.94 19.90 18.94
CA ILE A 147 -4.25 18.60 18.33
C ILE A 147 -5.29 18.77 17.22
N GLU A 148 -6.39 19.48 17.47
CA GLU A 148 -7.41 19.75 16.44
C GLU A 148 -6.81 20.51 15.24
N ALA A 149 -5.90 21.46 15.46
CA ALA A 149 -5.22 22.17 14.38
C ALA A 149 -4.27 21.26 13.57
N LEU A 150 -3.61 20.30 14.21
CA LEU A 150 -2.72 19.32 13.56
C LEU A 150 -3.49 18.25 12.80
N GLU A 151 -4.62 17.77 13.34
CA GLU A 151 -5.54 16.84 12.67
C GLU A 151 -6.16 17.45 11.40
N ASN A 152 -6.30 18.79 11.35
CA ASN A 152 -6.79 19.51 10.18
C ASN A 152 -5.68 19.98 9.22
N ALA A 153 -4.41 19.68 9.50
CA ALA A 153 -3.30 20.06 8.65
C ALA A 153 -3.35 19.29 7.31
N THR A 154 -2.77 19.87 6.26
CA THR A 154 -2.67 19.21 4.95
C THR A 154 -1.22 19.20 4.46
N ASP A 155 -0.85 18.23 3.63
CA ASP A 155 0.46 18.18 2.98
C ASP A 155 0.49 18.90 1.62
N GLY A 156 -0.56 19.64 1.29
CA GLY A 156 -0.72 20.34 0.02
C GLY A 156 -0.85 19.40 -1.19
N LYS A 157 -0.98 18.09 -0.96
CA LYS A 157 -1.16 17.08 -2.00
C LYS A 157 -2.65 16.76 -2.20
N PRO A 158 -3.05 16.25 -3.37
CA PRO A 158 -4.40 15.75 -3.58
C PRO A 158 -4.81 14.70 -2.55
N THR A 159 -6.05 14.82 -2.07
CA THR A 159 -6.68 13.93 -1.09
C THR A 159 -7.87 13.17 -1.66
N THR A 160 -8.31 13.49 -2.88
CA THR A 160 -9.42 12.81 -3.56
C THR A 160 -9.11 12.57 -5.04
N VAL A 161 -9.82 11.64 -5.68
CA VAL A 161 -9.68 11.38 -7.12
C VAL A 161 -9.94 12.64 -7.97
N GLU A 162 -10.91 13.48 -7.59
CA GLU A 162 -11.18 14.75 -8.27
C GLU A 162 -9.99 15.70 -8.22
N GLU A 163 -9.36 15.85 -7.05
CA GLU A 163 -8.17 16.68 -6.88
C GLU A 163 -6.95 16.12 -7.65
N VAL A 164 -6.81 14.80 -7.72
CA VAL A 164 -5.76 14.15 -8.52
C VAL A 164 -5.94 14.49 -9.99
N ASN A 165 -7.16 14.34 -10.52
CA ASN A 165 -7.46 14.67 -11.91
C ASN A 165 -7.27 16.18 -12.21
N ALA A 166 -7.59 17.06 -11.25
CA ALA A 166 -7.31 18.49 -11.38
C ALA A 166 -5.80 18.81 -11.38
N ALA A 167 -5.01 18.09 -10.58
CA ALA A 167 -3.55 18.19 -10.58
C ALA A 167 -2.96 17.70 -11.92
N ILE A 168 -3.42 16.56 -12.44
CA ILE A 168 -3.03 16.05 -13.77
C ILE A 168 -3.35 17.07 -14.86
N ALA A 169 -4.55 17.66 -14.83
CA ALA A 169 -4.96 18.68 -15.79
C ALA A 169 -4.06 19.93 -15.76
N SER A 170 -3.47 20.26 -14.61
CA SER A 170 -2.59 21.42 -14.42
C SER A 170 -1.10 21.13 -14.68
N ALA A 171 -0.68 19.87 -14.56
CA ALA A 171 0.70 19.43 -14.72
C ALA A 171 1.24 19.55 -16.16
N GLN A 172 2.56 19.58 -16.28
CA GLN A 172 3.31 19.44 -17.53
C GLN A 172 3.82 18.00 -17.70
N ASP A 173 4.16 17.62 -18.93
CA ASP A 173 4.79 16.33 -19.20
C ASP A 173 6.13 16.21 -18.45
N GLY A 174 6.33 15.09 -17.77
CA GLY A 174 7.45 14.79 -16.89
C GLY A 174 7.21 15.12 -15.40
N ASP A 175 6.11 15.81 -15.05
CA ASP A 175 5.83 16.16 -13.66
C ASP A 175 5.50 14.93 -12.80
N THR A 176 5.78 15.02 -11.51
CA THR A 176 5.37 14.05 -10.49
C THR A 176 4.31 14.67 -9.59
N ILE A 177 3.18 13.97 -9.43
CA ILE A 177 2.06 14.35 -8.59
C ILE A 177 2.07 13.43 -7.38
N GLY A 178 2.49 13.95 -6.23
CA GLY A 178 2.45 13.20 -4.98
C GLY A 178 1.01 13.12 -4.45
N LEU A 179 0.58 11.96 -3.96
CA LEU A 179 -0.70 11.77 -3.28
C LEU A 179 -0.54 11.94 -1.77
N SER A 180 -1.58 12.46 -1.13
CA SER A 180 -1.61 12.58 0.33
C SER A 180 -1.78 11.21 0.99
N ALA A 181 -1.03 10.95 2.05
CA ALA A 181 -1.17 9.73 2.86
C ALA A 181 -2.52 9.68 3.60
N SER A 182 -3.11 10.84 3.90
CA SER A 182 -4.44 10.96 4.50
C SER A 182 -5.56 11.09 3.45
N GLY A 183 -5.24 10.87 2.16
CA GLY A 183 -6.22 10.95 1.09
C GLY A 183 -7.26 9.82 1.15
N THR A 184 -8.46 10.12 0.70
CA THR A 184 -9.55 9.16 0.49
C THR A 184 -9.72 8.94 -1.02
N PHE A 185 -9.16 7.85 -1.53
CA PHE A 185 -9.20 7.46 -2.94
C PHE A 185 -10.04 6.18 -3.09
N ASP A 186 -11.33 6.28 -2.73
CA ASP A 186 -12.24 5.14 -2.62
C ASP A 186 -13.29 5.05 -3.73
N THR A 187 -13.47 6.13 -4.52
CA THR A 187 -14.34 6.08 -5.70
C THR A 187 -13.87 6.96 -6.86
N GLY A 188 -14.23 6.55 -8.08
CA GLY A 188 -13.97 7.28 -9.31
C GLY A 188 -12.80 6.76 -10.14
N ILE A 189 -12.51 7.44 -11.25
CA ILE A 189 -11.45 7.07 -12.19
C ILE A 189 -10.36 8.13 -12.16
N ILE A 190 -9.12 7.71 -11.91
CA ILE A 190 -7.93 8.56 -12.12
C ILE A 190 -7.51 8.43 -13.58
N GLU A 191 -7.57 9.54 -14.33
CA GLU A 191 -7.29 9.56 -15.76
C GLU A 191 -5.87 10.04 -16.04
N LEU A 192 -4.96 9.12 -16.36
CA LEU A 192 -3.61 9.44 -16.78
C LEU A 192 -3.56 9.70 -18.29
N ASN A 193 -3.93 10.93 -18.67
CA ASN A 193 -3.93 11.43 -20.05
C ASN A 193 -2.74 12.33 -20.41
N LYS A 194 -1.79 12.50 -19.48
CA LYS A 194 -0.50 13.20 -19.67
C LYS A 194 0.67 12.32 -19.22
N GLU A 195 1.86 12.61 -19.74
CA GLU A 195 3.11 11.92 -19.37
C GLU A 195 3.54 12.36 -17.96
N VAL A 196 2.74 12.05 -16.95
CA VAL A 196 2.98 12.40 -15.54
C VAL A 196 3.11 11.14 -14.70
N THR A 197 3.79 11.25 -13.56
CA THR A 197 3.91 10.16 -12.58
C THR A 197 3.05 10.46 -11.37
N ILE A 198 2.22 9.52 -10.95
CA ILE A 198 1.54 9.56 -9.65
C ILE A 198 2.40 8.80 -8.64
N ASP A 199 2.68 9.44 -7.50
CA ASP A 199 3.54 8.89 -6.45
C ASP A 199 2.81 8.88 -5.10
N GLY A 200 2.58 7.70 -4.54
CA GLY A 200 1.96 7.55 -3.22
C GLY A 200 2.92 7.60 -2.04
N ALA A 201 4.23 7.74 -2.29
CA ALA A 201 5.31 7.70 -1.30
C ALA A 201 5.30 6.46 -0.37
N GLY A 202 4.61 5.38 -0.78
CA GLY A 202 4.45 4.14 -0.03
C GLY A 202 3.38 4.22 1.05
N LEU A 203 2.59 5.31 1.07
CA LEU A 203 1.65 5.61 2.14
C LEU A 203 0.22 5.83 1.63
N ALA A 204 0.04 6.35 0.42
CA ALA A 204 -1.29 6.57 -0.13
C ALA A 204 -1.96 5.24 -0.51
N LYS A 205 -3.19 5.04 -0.01
CA LYS A 205 -4.01 3.86 -0.24
C LYS A 205 -5.12 4.15 -1.24
N ILE A 206 -5.22 3.34 -2.29
CA ILE A 206 -6.35 3.31 -3.23
C ILE A 206 -7.30 2.21 -2.77
N THR A 207 -8.54 2.57 -2.46
CA THR A 207 -9.56 1.67 -1.92
C THR A 207 -10.85 1.77 -2.75
N GLY A 208 -11.92 1.20 -2.22
CA GLY A 208 -13.26 1.13 -2.81
C GLY A 208 -13.23 0.58 -4.22
N ASP A 209 -13.81 1.35 -5.13
CA ASP A 209 -13.90 1.04 -6.55
C ASP A 209 -13.02 1.94 -7.43
N THR A 210 -12.12 2.72 -6.81
CA THR A 210 -11.20 3.57 -7.56
C THR A 210 -10.29 2.75 -8.46
N CYS A 211 -10.07 3.26 -9.66
CA CYS A 211 -9.17 2.67 -10.61
C CYS A 211 -8.39 3.74 -11.39
N ILE A 212 -7.33 3.33 -12.08
CA ILE A 212 -6.44 4.17 -12.87
C ILE A 212 -6.54 3.77 -14.35
N ASP A 213 -7.00 4.70 -15.19
CA ASP A 213 -7.05 4.55 -16.65
C ASP A 213 -5.88 5.31 -17.29
N ILE A 214 -4.92 4.56 -17.82
CA ILE A 214 -3.71 5.09 -18.44
C ILE A 214 -3.92 5.19 -19.94
N GLN A 215 -3.82 6.41 -20.47
CA GLN A 215 -4.19 6.77 -21.83
C GLN A 215 -3.02 7.30 -22.67
N VAL A 216 -1.82 7.43 -22.09
CA VAL A 216 -0.64 7.97 -22.77
C VAL A 216 0.64 7.23 -22.40
N ALA A 217 1.58 7.20 -23.35
CA ALA A 217 2.91 6.63 -23.16
C ALA A 217 3.74 7.44 -22.16
N GLY A 218 4.65 6.78 -21.44
CA GLY A 218 5.55 7.44 -20.48
C GLY A 218 4.90 7.87 -19.15
N ALA A 219 3.58 7.69 -18.98
CA ALA A 219 2.93 7.90 -17.69
C ALA A 219 3.45 6.90 -16.64
N GLY A 220 3.42 7.33 -15.37
CA GLY A 220 3.98 6.58 -14.24
C GLY A 220 2.99 6.39 -13.09
N VAL A 221 3.06 5.25 -12.41
CA VAL A 221 2.36 4.97 -11.16
C VAL A 221 3.34 4.29 -10.22
N GLN A 222 3.62 4.89 -9.07
CA GLN A 222 4.62 4.37 -8.15
C GLN A 222 4.27 4.54 -6.67
N ASN A 223 4.84 3.66 -5.84
CA ASN A 223 4.77 3.71 -4.38
C ASN A 223 3.32 3.83 -3.85
N LEU A 224 2.40 3.05 -4.42
CA LEU A 224 0.98 3.05 -4.05
C LEU A 224 0.55 1.70 -3.48
N ILE A 225 -0.38 1.76 -2.54
CA ILE A 225 -1.03 0.58 -1.96
C ILE A 225 -2.45 0.51 -2.52
N PHE A 226 -2.85 -0.64 -3.05
CA PHE A 226 -4.18 -0.92 -3.57
C PHE A 226 -4.87 -1.94 -2.67
N GLU A 227 -5.94 -1.50 -2.00
CA GLU A 227 -6.75 -2.26 -1.05
C GLU A 227 -8.23 -2.21 -1.41
N ASN A 228 -8.51 -2.14 -2.71
CA ASN A 228 -9.85 -2.13 -3.26
C ASN A 228 -10.75 -3.24 -2.69
N GLU A 229 -11.99 -2.91 -2.44
CA GLU A 229 -13.05 -3.84 -2.04
C GLU A 229 -13.71 -4.51 -3.26
N GLN A 230 -13.55 -3.91 -4.45
CA GLN A 230 -14.00 -4.46 -5.72
C GLN A 230 -13.12 -4.03 -6.89
N ILE A 231 -13.02 -4.89 -7.89
CA ILE A 231 -12.43 -4.53 -9.19
C ILE A 231 -13.58 -4.13 -10.10
N THR A 232 -13.58 -2.88 -10.58
CA THR A 232 -14.63 -2.36 -11.47
C THR A 232 -14.09 -2.10 -12.87
N THR A 233 -14.98 -1.65 -13.75
CA THR A 233 -14.64 -1.27 -15.11
C THR A 233 -13.96 0.09 -15.11
N CYS A 234 -12.67 0.13 -15.44
CA CYS A 234 -11.89 1.37 -15.44
C CYS A 234 -11.97 2.17 -16.74
N TYR A 235 -13.19 2.48 -17.17
CA TYR A 235 -13.43 3.41 -18.26
C TYR A 235 -14.83 4.00 -18.15
N GLU A 236 -14.95 5.32 -18.28
CA GLU A 236 -16.25 5.93 -18.55
C GLU A 236 -16.67 5.54 -19.97
N ASN A 237 -17.62 4.62 -20.10
CA ASN A 237 -18.44 4.35 -21.30
C ASN A 237 -17.87 4.93 -22.62
N ARG A 238 -16.70 4.45 -23.07
CA ARG A 238 -15.97 4.92 -24.28
C ARG A 238 -16.61 4.39 -25.56
N ASN A 239 -17.93 4.54 -25.63
CA ASN A 239 -18.78 4.06 -26.71
C ASN A 239 -19.16 5.24 -27.62
N THR A 240 -18.17 5.96 -28.15
CA THR A 240 -18.36 6.90 -29.25
C THR A 240 -17.04 7.10 -29.98
N ASP A 241 -17.12 7.21 -31.30
CA ASP A 241 -16.06 7.48 -32.29
C ASP A 241 -15.28 8.80 -32.08
N GLU A 242 -15.24 9.33 -30.86
CA GLU A 242 -14.60 10.58 -30.48
C GLU A 242 -13.62 10.33 -29.33
N ASN A 243 -12.54 9.56 -29.58
CA ASN A 243 -11.36 9.68 -28.73
C ASN A 243 -10.47 10.81 -29.30
N PRO A 244 -10.36 11.97 -28.63
CA PRO A 244 -9.59 13.10 -29.13
C PRO A 244 -8.07 12.84 -29.23
N THR A 245 -7.57 11.75 -28.63
CA THR A 245 -6.13 11.41 -28.64
C THR A 245 -5.75 10.36 -29.69
N GLY A 246 -6.71 9.79 -30.44
CA GLY A 246 -6.43 8.73 -31.42
C GLY A 246 -5.97 7.40 -30.79
N THR A 247 -5.95 7.28 -29.47
CA THR A 247 -5.65 6.03 -28.76
C THR A 247 -6.85 5.10 -28.84
N THR A 248 -6.62 3.78 -28.91
CA THR A 248 -7.73 2.83 -28.78
C THR A 248 -7.92 2.55 -27.29
N ALA A 249 -9.15 2.76 -26.81
CA ALA A 249 -9.54 2.56 -25.42
C ALA A 249 -9.04 1.20 -24.91
N ALA A 250 -8.68 1.18 -23.64
CA ALA A 250 -8.34 -0.04 -22.93
C ALA A 250 -9.62 -0.84 -22.67
N GLY A 251 -9.99 -1.63 -23.68
CA GLY A 251 -11.10 -2.55 -23.61
C GLY A 251 -12.47 -1.97 -23.94
N ASN A 252 -13.30 -2.80 -24.54
CA ASN A 252 -14.71 -2.51 -24.80
C ASN A 252 -15.62 -3.63 -24.26
N SER A 253 -15.06 -4.45 -23.38
CA SER A 253 -15.73 -5.61 -22.81
C SER A 253 -15.35 -5.77 -21.35
N ASP A 254 -16.32 -6.24 -20.56
CA ASP A 254 -16.19 -6.65 -19.15
C ASP A 254 -15.00 -7.59 -18.85
N ASN A 255 -14.36 -8.19 -19.88
CA ASN A 255 -13.18 -9.03 -19.71
C ASN A 255 -11.87 -8.23 -19.64
N GLU A 256 -11.92 -6.91 -19.73
CA GLU A 256 -10.76 -6.02 -19.90
C GLU A 256 -10.69 -4.98 -18.78
N SER A 257 -11.35 -5.28 -17.67
CA SER A 257 -11.38 -4.48 -16.45
C SER A 257 -10.17 -4.76 -15.56
N GLY A 258 -9.74 -3.73 -14.84
CA GLY A 258 -8.77 -3.83 -13.76
C GLY A 258 -8.67 -2.57 -12.92
N VAL A 259 -7.89 -2.65 -11.84
CA VAL A 259 -7.61 -1.50 -10.96
C VAL A 259 -6.63 -0.55 -11.64
N ILE A 260 -5.67 -1.09 -12.39
CA ILE A 260 -4.89 -0.33 -13.37
C ILE A 260 -5.16 -0.88 -14.76
N VAL A 261 -5.48 0.02 -15.67
CA VAL A 261 -5.85 -0.32 -17.05
C VAL A 261 -4.98 0.50 -18.00
N ILE A 262 -4.24 -0.19 -18.87
CA ILE A 262 -3.33 0.42 -19.84
C ILE A 262 -3.87 0.27 -21.26
N GLY A 263 -4.12 1.40 -21.92
CA GLY A 263 -4.54 1.46 -23.32
C GLY A 263 -3.46 1.01 -24.30
N GLN A 264 -3.82 0.95 -25.58
CA GLN A 264 -2.94 0.40 -26.63
C GLN A 264 -2.03 1.49 -27.22
N PHE A 265 -0.90 1.79 -26.56
CA PHE A 265 0.10 2.80 -26.97
C PHE A 265 1.52 2.48 -26.47
N GLY A 266 2.49 3.39 -26.70
CA GLY A 266 3.85 3.38 -26.15
C GLY A 266 4.93 2.73 -27.03
N LYS A 267 4.54 1.78 -27.89
CA LYS A 267 5.47 1.05 -28.78
C LYS A 267 6.26 1.95 -29.73
N ASP A 268 5.57 2.82 -30.47
CA ASP A 268 6.20 3.59 -31.56
C ASP A 268 7.13 4.70 -31.03
N GLU A 269 6.99 5.04 -29.75
CA GLU A 269 7.73 6.09 -29.06
C GLU A 269 8.85 5.54 -28.17
N ASP A 270 8.94 4.21 -27.99
CA ASP A 270 9.85 3.56 -27.03
C ASP A 270 9.69 4.09 -25.59
N LYS A 271 8.46 4.47 -25.24
CA LYS A 271 8.08 5.05 -23.94
C LYS A 271 7.10 4.10 -23.23
N PRO A 272 7.59 3.22 -22.33
CA PRO A 272 6.69 2.37 -21.56
C PRO A 272 5.89 3.20 -20.56
N VAL A 273 4.71 2.70 -20.18
CA VAL A 273 4.11 3.05 -18.89
C VAL A 273 4.97 2.44 -17.78
N VAL A 274 5.33 3.24 -16.78
CA VAL A 274 6.19 2.80 -15.67
C VAL A 274 5.33 2.51 -14.45
N LEU A 275 5.35 1.27 -13.99
CA LEU A 275 4.72 0.83 -12.75
C LEU A 275 5.81 0.32 -11.80
N GLU A 276 5.93 0.89 -10.61
CA GLU A 276 7.04 0.59 -9.70
C GLU A 276 6.61 0.61 -8.23
N ASN A 277 7.09 -0.36 -7.45
CA ASN A 277 6.86 -0.41 -6.00
C ASN A 277 5.37 -0.29 -5.62
N LEU A 278 4.53 -1.09 -6.26
CA LEU A 278 3.09 -1.13 -6.01
C LEU A 278 2.75 -2.31 -5.11
N THR A 279 1.88 -2.11 -4.13
CA THR A 279 1.33 -3.20 -3.31
C THR A 279 -0.13 -3.42 -3.68
N PHE A 280 -0.47 -4.60 -4.20
CA PHE A 280 -1.85 -5.01 -4.48
C PHE A 280 -2.30 -6.02 -3.43
N ASN A 281 -3.16 -5.59 -2.52
CA ASN A 281 -3.68 -6.41 -1.44
C ASN A 281 -5.14 -6.80 -1.68
N ALA A 282 -5.36 -8.06 -2.04
CA ALA A 282 -6.69 -8.57 -2.36
C ALA A 282 -7.50 -9.04 -1.14
N ALA A 283 -7.06 -8.77 0.09
CA ALA A 283 -7.74 -9.21 1.31
C ALA A 283 -9.17 -8.68 1.42
N ASN A 284 -9.40 -7.45 0.94
CA ASN A 284 -10.68 -6.75 1.06
C ASN A 284 -11.63 -7.02 -0.10
N ILE A 285 -11.21 -7.76 -1.13
CA ILE A 285 -12.09 -8.12 -2.24
C ILE A 285 -13.16 -9.09 -1.75
N THR A 286 -14.38 -8.58 -1.61
CA THR A 286 -15.54 -9.36 -1.14
C THR A 286 -16.53 -9.66 -2.26
N LYS A 287 -16.41 -8.98 -3.40
CA LYS A 287 -17.29 -9.14 -4.57
C LYS A 287 -16.58 -8.70 -5.86
N ASP A 288 -16.98 -9.28 -6.98
CA ASP A 288 -16.70 -8.74 -8.31
C ASP A 288 -18.01 -8.17 -8.89
N ASP A 289 -18.03 -6.87 -9.22
CA ASP A 289 -19.19 -6.19 -9.82
C ASP A 289 -19.29 -6.43 -11.34
N ILE A 290 -18.35 -7.17 -11.92
CA ILE A 290 -18.26 -7.48 -13.35
C ILE A 290 -18.95 -8.83 -13.69
N GLY A 291 -19.64 -9.42 -12.72
CA GLY A 291 -20.46 -10.62 -12.88
C GLY A 291 -19.63 -11.91 -13.00
N PRO A 292 -19.98 -12.88 -13.89
CA PRO A 292 -19.23 -14.13 -14.01
C PRO A 292 -17.85 -13.98 -14.67
N LYS A 293 -17.48 -12.76 -15.08
CA LYS A 293 -16.25 -12.45 -15.81
C LYS A 293 -15.24 -11.88 -14.81
N LYS A 294 -14.42 -12.75 -14.23
CA LYS A 294 -13.51 -12.30 -13.18
C LYS A 294 -12.45 -11.32 -13.73
N ALA A 295 -12.22 -10.25 -12.99
CA ALA A 295 -11.30 -9.16 -13.35
C ALA A 295 -9.81 -9.49 -13.14
N SER A 296 -8.93 -8.54 -13.46
CA SER A 296 -7.49 -8.57 -13.13
C SER A 296 -7.08 -7.30 -12.40
N TRP A 297 -6.06 -7.33 -11.54
CA TRP A 297 -5.58 -6.11 -10.87
C TRP A 297 -4.94 -5.14 -11.86
N LEU A 298 -4.11 -5.68 -12.75
CA LEU A 298 -3.54 -4.97 -13.88
C LEU A 298 -4.03 -5.59 -15.19
N PHE A 299 -4.62 -4.75 -16.04
CA PHE A 299 -4.93 -5.10 -17.42
C PHE A 299 -4.14 -4.23 -18.39
N SER A 300 -3.51 -4.84 -19.38
CA SER A 300 -2.74 -4.08 -20.38
C SER A 300 -2.98 -4.54 -21.82
N ARG A 301 -3.14 -3.54 -22.70
CA ARG A 301 -2.97 -3.64 -24.17
C ARG A 301 -1.74 -2.87 -24.67
N GLY A 302 -1.00 -2.19 -23.80
CA GLY A 302 0.07 -1.25 -24.14
C GLY A 302 1.46 -1.71 -23.72
N TYR A 303 2.47 -0.92 -24.09
CA TYR A 303 3.85 -1.12 -23.62
C TYR A 303 4.00 -0.65 -22.16
N PHE A 304 4.46 -1.52 -21.27
CA PHE A 304 4.69 -1.18 -19.87
C PHE A 304 5.89 -1.91 -19.25
N THR A 305 6.34 -1.39 -18.12
CA THR A 305 7.26 -2.04 -17.19
C THR A 305 6.62 -2.09 -15.82
N LEU A 306 6.66 -3.26 -15.16
CA LEU A 306 6.24 -3.45 -13.78
C LEU A 306 7.40 -4.02 -12.97
N ASN A 307 7.88 -3.25 -12.00
CA ASN A 307 9.02 -3.62 -11.17
C ASN A 307 8.70 -3.52 -9.67
N ASP A 308 9.39 -4.35 -8.89
CA ASP A 308 9.47 -4.24 -7.42
C ASP A 308 8.11 -4.18 -6.72
N SER A 309 7.09 -4.84 -7.28
CA SER A 309 5.72 -4.78 -6.79
C SER A 309 5.28 -6.09 -6.16
N GLU A 310 4.31 -6.02 -5.26
CA GLU A 310 3.79 -7.15 -4.52
C GLU A 310 2.30 -7.35 -4.79
N PHE A 311 1.89 -8.61 -4.95
CA PHE A 311 0.50 -9.01 -5.07
C PHE A 311 0.20 -10.04 -3.99
N ILE A 312 -0.51 -9.62 -2.95
CA ILE A 312 -0.75 -10.42 -1.75
C ILE A 312 -2.23 -10.76 -1.63
N ASN A 313 -2.51 -11.83 -0.88
CA ASN A 313 -3.85 -12.32 -0.60
C ASN A 313 -4.70 -12.62 -1.84
N LEU A 314 -4.05 -12.90 -2.98
CA LEU A 314 -4.76 -13.15 -4.22
C LEU A 314 -5.69 -14.35 -4.04
N SER A 315 -6.93 -14.26 -4.55
CA SER A 315 -7.91 -15.34 -4.43
C SER A 315 -8.58 -15.63 -5.76
N GLY A 316 -8.48 -16.89 -6.18
CA GLY A 316 -9.09 -17.35 -7.42
C GLY A 316 -10.62 -17.41 -7.42
N SER A 317 -11.23 -17.17 -6.27
CA SER A 317 -12.69 -17.06 -6.10
C SER A 317 -13.24 -15.73 -6.60
N PHE A 318 -12.42 -14.67 -6.59
CA PHE A 318 -12.87 -13.30 -6.88
C PHE A 318 -12.21 -12.69 -8.11
N GLN A 319 -10.94 -13.03 -8.39
CA GLN A 319 -10.25 -12.57 -9.59
C GLN A 319 -9.79 -13.73 -10.47
N ASN A 320 -9.56 -13.45 -11.75
CA ASN A 320 -9.02 -14.44 -12.68
C ASN A 320 -7.49 -14.37 -12.66
N ASN A 321 -6.91 -13.18 -12.70
CA ASN A 321 -5.46 -13.05 -12.70
C ASN A 321 -5.02 -11.84 -11.87
N ALA A 322 -3.78 -11.84 -11.37
CA ALA A 322 -3.21 -10.58 -10.90
C ALA A 322 -2.97 -9.65 -12.10
N ILE A 323 -2.34 -10.17 -13.15
CA ILE A 323 -2.02 -9.43 -14.37
C ILE A 323 -2.61 -10.13 -15.58
N ARG A 324 -3.29 -9.39 -16.45
CA ARG A 324 -3.69 -9.86 -17.76
C ARG A 324 -3.16 -8.96 -18.86
N ILE A 325 -2.46 -9.58 -19.81
CA ILE A 325 -1.95 -8.94 -21.01
C ILE A 325 -2.70 -9.47 -22.21
N ASN A 326 -3.30 -8.57 -22.99
CA ASN A 326 -3.96 -8.92 -24.24
C ASN A 326 -2.98 -8.78 -25.41
N CYS A 327 -2.53 -9.91 -25.97
CA CYS A 327 -1.56 -9.95 -27.07
C CYS A 327 -2.19 -9.99 -28.47
N SER A 328 -3.52 -9.82 -28.60
CA SER A 328 -4.25 -9.99 -29.86
C SER A 328 -3.95 -8.90 -30.91
N SER A 329 -3.28 -7.80 -30.55
CA SER A 329 -2.88 -6.72 -31.49
C SER A 329 -1.35 -6.55 -31.56
N VAL A 330 -0.86 -5.98 -32.67
CA VAL A 330 0.58 -5.77 -32.93
C VAL A 330 1.23 -4.62 -32.13
N ASN A 331 0.41 -3.84 -31.42
CA ASN A 331 0.86 -2.69 -30.63
C ASN A 331 1.10 -3.06 -29.15
N ALA A 332 0.58 -4.20 -28.69
CA ALA A 332 0.60 -4.65 -27.30
C ALA A 332 1.82 -5.50 -26.87
N ARG A 333 2.84 -5.63 -27.73
CA ARG A 333 3.86 -6.70 -27.68
C ARG A 333 5.28 -6.24 -27.34
N TYR A 334 5.48 -4.95 -27.14
CA TYR A 334 6.82 -4.36 -27.28
C TYR A 334 7.64 -4.57 -26.00
N ASN A 335 8.35 -5.70 -25.88
CA ASN A 335 9.36 -6.00 -24.84
C ASN A 335 8.94 -5.56 -23.42
N SER A 336 7.63 -5.62 -23.13
CA SER A 336 7.09 -5.20 -21.84
C SER A 336 7.64 -6.15 -20.78
N SER A 337 7.92 -5.62 -19.60
CA SER A 337 8.62 -6.37 -18.57
C SER A 337 7.84 -6.44 -17.27
N ILE A 338 7.90 -7.61 -16.63
CA ILE A 338 7.43 -7.84 -15.27
C ILE A 338 8.62 -8.43 -14.52
N THR A 339 9.26 -7.64 -13.66
CA THR A 339 10.54 -7.97 -13.05
C THR A 339 10.54 -7.78 -11.54
N ASN A 340 11.16 -8.70 -10.80
CA ASN A 340 11.37 -8.58 -9.35
C ASN A 340 10.08 -8.34 -8.54
N ASN A 341 8.97 -8.95 -8.98
CA ASN A 341 7.70 -8.87 -8.27
C ASN A 341 7.44 -10.12 -7.44
N GLU A 342 6.63 -9.99 -6.39
CA GLU A 342 6.15 -11.10 -5.58
C GLU A 342 4.65 -11.33 -5.78
N PHE A 343 4.25 -12.57 -6.00
CA PHE A 343 2.86 -12.98 -6.18
C PHE A 343 2.50 -14.07 -5.19
N THR A 344 1.54 -13.81 -4.32
CA THR A 344 1.09 -14.75 -3.29
C THR A 344 -0.41 -15.02 -3.43
N ILE A 345 -0.76 -16.29 -3.68
CA ILE A 345 -2.14 -16.74 -3.86
C ILE A 345 -2.62 -17.59 -2.67
N ALA A 346 -3.75 -17.19 -2.08
CA ALA A 346 -4.56 -18.04 -1.22
C ALA A 346 -5.34 -19.03 -2.12
N SER A 347 -5.10 -20.32 -1.93
CA SER A 347 -5.61 -21.40 -2.80
C SER A 347 -7.09 -21.24 -3.20
N GLY A 348 -7.46 -21.45 -4.48
CA GLY A 348 -8.85 -21.42 -4.94
C GLY A 348 -9.01 -21.08 -6.43
N GLY A 349 -10.20 -21.38 -6.96
CA GLY A 349 -10.66 -21.00 -8.31
C GLY A 349 -10.14 -21.83 -9.49
N SER A 350 -11.03 -22.15 -10.44
CA SER A 350 -10.64 -22.66 -11.76
C SER A 350 -10.15 -21.51 -12.65
N GLU A 351 -9.10 -21.75 -13.43
CA GLU A 351 -8.53 -20.82 -14.42
C GLU A 351 -7.85 -19.55 -13.85
N VAL A 352 -7.21 -19.67 -12.68
CA VAL A 352 -6.54 -18.53 -12.03
C VAL A 352 -5.05 -18.55 -12.30
N GLY A 353 -4.45 -17.40 -12.62
CA GLY A 353 -3.01 -17.28 -12.81
C GLY A 353 -2.44 -16.01 -12.19
N GLY A 354 -1.15 -15.99 -11.89
CA GLY A 354 -0.49 -14.74 -11.47
C GLY A 354 -0.47 -13.79 -12.65
N ILE A 355 0.19 -14.22 -13.72
CA ILE A 355 0.34 -13.47 -14.97
C ILE A 355 -0.27 -14.27 -16.10
N LYS A 356 -1.21 -13.67 -16.82
CA LYS A 356 -1.79 -14.24 -18.05
C LYS A 356 -1.33 -13.46 -19.27
N VAL A 357 -0.72 -14.18 -20.21
CA VAL A 357 -0.24 -13.62 -21.48
C VAL A 357 -1.08 -14.20 -22.61
N GLY A 358 -2.02 -13.39 -23.11
CA GLY A 358 -2.90 -13.72 -24.22
C GLY A 358 -4.35 -14.06 -23.84
N ASP A 359 -5.07 -14.53 -24.85
CA ASP A 359 -6.50 -14.85 -24.79
C ASP A 359 -6.75 -16.35 -24.60
N SER A 360 -7.77 -16.69 -23.80
CA SER A 360 -8.24 -18.06 -23.57
C SER A 360 -9.70 -18.26 -24.01
N SER A 361 -10.11 -19.52 -24.22
CA SER A 361 -11.51 -19.88 -24.49
C SER A 361 -12.05 -21.09 -23.70
N SER A 362 -11.23 -21.70 -22.84
CA SER A 362 -11.60 -22.85 -21.97
C SER A 362 -10.38 -23.26 -21.12
N GLY A 363 -9.87 -22.35 -20.30
CA GLY A 363 -8.65 -22.58 -19.49
C GLY A 363 -7.34 -22.67 -20.26
N LYS A 364 -7.39 -22.74 -21.60
CA LYS A 364 -6.21 -22.82 -22.48
C LYS A 364 -6.04 -21.53 -23.26
N ILE A 365 -4.78 -21.09 -23.40
CA ILE A 365 -4.43 -20.01 -24.32
C ILE A 365 -4.68 -20.48 -25.76
N LYS A 366 -5.34 -19.64 -26.56
CA LYS A 366 -5.67 -19.92 -27.96
C LYS A 366 -4.38 -20.14 -28.78
N VAL A 367 -4.44 -21.07 -29.73
CA VAL A 367 -3.34 -21.36 -30.66
C VAL A 367 -3.23 -20.23 -31.69
N GLY A 368 -2.00 -19.77 -31.99
CA GLY A 368 -1.71 -18.87 -33.11
C GLY A 368 -2.07 -17.39 -32.93
N SER A 369 -2.61 -16.97 -31.78
CA SER A 369 -2.98 -15.56 -31.54
C SER A 369 -2.04 -14.80 -30.60
N ASN A 370 -1.17 -15.46 -29.83
CA ASN A 370 -0.44 -14.83 -28.72
C ASN A 370 0.98 -15.39 -28.47
N GLN A 371 1.52 -16.23 -29.37
CA GLN A 371 2.84 -16.87 -29.19
C GLN A 371 4.01 -15.89 -29.35
N ASP A 372 3.82 -14.81 -30.12
CA ASP A 372 4.84 -13.79 -30.35
C ASP A 372 4.66 -12.56 -29.43
N CYS A 373 4.08 -12.74 -28.23
CA CYS A 373 3.85 -11.61 -27.32
C CYS A 373 5.17 -11.01 -26.80
N ASN A 374 6.23 -11.83 -26.74
CA ASN A 374 7.59 -11.42 -26.38
C ASN A 374 7.66 -10.62 -25.05
N MET A 375 6.90 -11.09 -24.06
CA MET A 375 6.88 -10.51 -22.72
C MET A 375 8.13 -10.94 -21.97
N ARG A 376 8.85 -9.99 -21.37
CA ARG A 376 9.94 -10.30 -20.45
C ARG A 376 9.37 -10.53 -19.05
N ILE A 377 9.46 -11.75 -18.54
CA ILE A 377 8.99 -12.10 -17.20
C ILE A 377 10.16 -12.75 -16.48
N GLU A 378 10.73 -12.05 -15.52
CA GLU A 378 12.04 -12.38 -14.95
C GLU A 378 12.11 -12.08 -13.46
N GLN A 379 12.86 -12.88 -12.71
CA GLN A 379 13.16 -12.64 -11.29
C GLN A 379 11.92 -12.49 -10.39
N ASN A 380 10.74 -12.95 -10.82
CA ASN A 380 9.54 -12.90 -10.00
C ASN A 380 9.47 -14.11 -9.08
N THR A 381 8.89 -13.92 -7.90
CA THR A 381 8.59 -15.00 -6.95
C THR A 381 7.10 -15.28 -6.94
N PHE A 382 6.72 -16.55 -7.09
CA PHE A 382 5.34 -17.02 -7.07
C PHE A 382 5.14 -17.99 -5.92
N ASN A 383 4.37 -17.60 -4.91
CA ASN A 383 4.06 -18.40 -3.73
C ASN A 383 2.65 -19.00 -3.83
N GLY A 384 2.53 -20.32 -3.61
CA GLY A 384 1.22 -20.99 -3.54
C GLY A 384 0.61 -21.38 -4.89
N TYR A 385 1.35 -21.20 -5.98
CA TYR A 385 0.97 -21.65 -7.33
C TYR A 385 1.41 -23.11 -7.54
N LYS A 386 0.69 -23.87 -8.39
CA LYS A 386 1.00 -25.29 -8.64
C LYS A 386 2.05 -25.49 -9.71
N THR A 387 2.00 -24.67 -10.75
CA THR A 387 2.85 -24.80 -11.93
C THR A 387 3.43 -23.42 -12.24
N LEU A 388 4.73 -23.36 -12.55
CA LEU A 388 5.38 -22.09 -12.85
C LEU A 388 4.86 -21.49 -14.17
N GLN A 389 4.82 -22.29 -15.24
CA GLN A 389 4.36 -21.84 -16.54
C GLN A 389 3.66 -22.94 -17.31
N SER A 390 2.53 -22.61 -17.92
CA SER A 390 1.74 -23.51 -18.78
C SER A 390 0.80 -22.70 -19.66
N TYR A 391 0.54 -23.16 -20.88
CA TYR A 391 -0.53 -22.60 -21.72
C TYR A 391 -1.92 -23.16 -21.34
N ASP A 392 -1.93 -24.19 -20.49
CA ASP A 392 -3.11 -24.87 -19.98
C ASP A 392 -3.26 -24.55 -18.48
N ASN A 393 -4.44 -24.06 -18.10
CA ASN A 393 -4.83 -23.78 -16.72
C ASN A 393 -6.15 -24.51 -16.37
N GLY A 394 -6.41 -25.61 -17.06
CA GLY A 394 -7.48 -26.56 -16.75
C GLY A 394 -7.20 -27.37 -15.48
N ASP A 395 -8.03 -28.37 -15.19
CA ASP A 395 -8.06 -29.06 -13.88
C ASP A 395 -6.71 -29.58 -13.37
N ASP A 396 -5.88 -30.13 -14.27
CA ASP A 396 -4.55 -30.66 -13.92
C ASP A 396 -3.49 -29.57 -13.67
N PHE A 397 -3.75 -28.33 -14.12
CA PHE A 397 -2.81 -27.21 -14.11
C PHE A 397 -3.39 -25.96 -13.45
N GLN A 398 -4.52 -26.07 -12.73
CA GLN A 398 -5.16 -24.95 -12.05
C GLN A 398 -4.13 -24.21 -11.19
N GLN A 399 -4.21 -22.87 -11.19
CA GLN A 399 -3.27 -22.01 -10.46
C GLN A 399 -1.85 -22.07 -11.04
N THR A 400 -1.77 -21.95 -12.37
CA THR A 400 -0.49 -21.72 -13.05
C THR A 400 -0.04 -20.27 -12.82
N ALA A 401 1.18 -20.08 -12.29
CA ALA A 401 1.75 -18.76 -12.05
C ALA A 401 1.82 -17.91 -13.32
N ILE A 402 2.36 -18.46 -14.42
CA ILE A 402 2.46 -17.81 -15.72
C ILE A 402 1.61 -18.59 -16.74
N HIS A 403 0.37 -18.12 -16.97
CA HIS A 403 -0.56 -18.71 -17.94
C HIS A 403 -0.26 -18.17 -19.35
N ALA A 404 0.62 -18.86 -20.06
CA ALA A 404 1.17 -18.41 -21.34
C ALA A 404 1.71 -19.57 -22.20
N TRP A 405 1.81 -19.35 -23.51
CA TRP A 405 2.70 -20.17 -24.35
C TRP A 405 4.15 -19.95 -23.94
N LEU A 406 5.01 -20.96 -24.11
CA LEU A 406 6.42 -20.87 -23.73
C LEU A 406 7.12 -19.76 -24.54
N GLU A 407 6.82 -19.68 -25.82
CA GLU A 407 7.41 -18.75 -26.78
C GLU A 407 6.97 -17.30 -26.55
N ALA A 408 5.86 -17.09 -25.82
CA ALA A 408 5.35 -15.76 -25.52
C ALA A 408 6.13 -15.07 -24.40
N VAL A 409 6.96 -15.82 -23.66
CA VAL A 409 7.70 -15.36 -22.49
C VAL A 409 9.20 -15.47 -22.75
N VAL A 410 9.91 -14.38 -22.52
CA VAL A 410 11.36 -14.31 -22.56
C VAL A 410 11.89 -14.21 -21.14
N THR A 411 12.87 -15.06 -20.85
CA THR A 411 13.60 -15.07 -19.59
C THR A 411 15.08 -15.29 -19.91
N ASP A 412 15.92 -14.33 -19.54
CA ASP A 412 17.37 -14.44 -19.66
C ASP A 412 17.94 -15.45 -18.65
N SER A 413 19.06 -16.08 -19.00
CA SER A 413 19.76 -16.99 -18.10
C SER A 413 20.26 -16.27 -16.85
N GLY A 414 20.02 -16.86 -15.68
CA GLY A 414 20.34 -16.25 -14.38
C GLY A 414 19.29 -15.27 -13.86
N LYS A 415 18.16 -15.13 -14.56
CA LYS A 415 17.02 -14.29 -14.18
C LYS A 415 15.71 -15.07 -14.06
N GLU A 416 15.82 -16.34 -13.69
CA GLU A 416 14.69 -17.25 -13.65
C GLU A 416 13.62 -16.82 -12.65
N ASN A 417 12.36 -17.06 -13.00
CA ASN A 417 11.25 -16.94 -12.06
C ASN A 417 11.27 -18.11 -11.08
N ILE A 418 10.85 -17.85 -9.85
CA ILE A 418 10.88 -18.83 -8.76
C ILE A 418 9.45 -19.21 -8.39
N LEU A 419 9.18 -20.51 -8.30
CA LEU A 419 7.95 -21.07 -7.73
C LEU A 419 8.26 -21.59 -6.32
N LYS A 420 7.50 -21.16 -5.32
CA LYS A 420 7.64 -21.57 -3.91
C LYS A 420 6.38 -22.24 -3.38
#